data_AF-A0A3M0WW31-F1
#
_entry.id   AF-A0A3M0WW31-F1
#
_cell.length_a   1.000
_cell.length_b   1.000
_cell.length_c   1.000
_cell.angle_alpha   90.00
_cell.angle_beta   90.00
_cell.angle_gamma   90.00
#
_symmetry.space_group_name_H-M   'P 1'
#
loop_
_entity.id
_entity.type
_entity.pdbx_description
1 polymer ?
#
loop_
_entity_poly.entity_id
_entity_poly.type
_entity_poly.pdbx_seq_one_letter_code
_entity_poly.pdbx_strand_id
1 'polypeptide(L)'
;MNVSLLSAVSLDGKIAGYDLENSFDWTCPEDKKFFKEKTVVAGVVIMGRKTWETIGHPLSNRLTVVLTKKSGKICISARASGICQFAAD
;
A
#
# COMPACT_ATOMS: atom_id res chain seq x y z
N MET A 1 -17.75 11.06 -3.72
CA MET A 1 -16.43 10.44 -3.45
C MET A 1 -16.37 9.13 -4.22
N ASN A 2 -15.31 8.87 -4.99
CA ASN A 2 -15.13 7.62 -5.73
C ASN A 2 -14.08 6.77 -5.02
N VAL A 3 -14.37 5.49 -4.78
CA VAL A 3 -13.47 4.52 -4.16
C VAL A 3 -13.28 3.37 -5.14
N SER A 4 -12.03 3.08 -5.47
CA SER A 4 -11.67 2.02 -6.40
C SER A 4 -10.76 0.99 -5.72
N LEU A 5 -11.01 -0.29 -5.97
CA LEU A 5 -10.16 -1.39 -5.53
C LEU A 5 -9.19 -1.77 -6.66
N LEU A 6 -7.92 -1.98 -6.32
CA LEU A 6 -6.90 -2.40 -7.27
C LEU A 6 -6.07 -3.54 -6.68
N SER A 7 -5.97 -4.66 -7.40
CA SER A 7 -5.27 -5.86 -6.95
C SER A 7 -4.82 -6.71 -8.15
N ALA A 8 -3.64 -7.32 -8.03
CA ALA A 8 -3.24 -8.43 -8.88
C ALA A 8 -3.72 -9.73 -8.21
N VAL A 9 -4.33 -10.63 -8.99
CA VAL A 9 -4.93 -11.86 -8.49
C VAL A 9 -4.45 -13.03 -9.34
N SER A 10 -4.00 -14.11 -8.71
CA SER A 10 -3.63 -15.36 -9.37
C SER A 10 -4.87 -16.12 -9.87
N LEU A 11 -4.67 -17.13 -10.71
CA LEU A 11 -5.76 -17.97 -11.23
C LEU A 11 -6.56 -18.68 -10.13
N ASP A 12 -5.93 -18.99 -9.00
CA ASP A 12 -6.55 -19.59 -7.81
C ASP A 12 -7.13 -18.55 -6.81
N GLY A 13 -7.16 -17.27 -7.19
CA GLY A 13 -7.81 -16.22 -6.40
C GLY A 13 -6.96 -15.62 -5.27
N LYS A 14 -5.64 -15.86 -5.26
CA LYS A 14 -4.72 -15.33 -4.24
C LYS A 14 -4.12 -14.00 -4.68
N ILE A 15 -3.79 -13.16 -3.71
CA ILE A 15 -3.27 -11.79 -3.93
C ILE A 15 -1.89 -11.55 -3.32
N ALA A 16 -1.35 -12.53 -2.59
CA ALA A 16 -0.07 -12.45 -1.91
C ALA A 16 0.58 -13.84 -1.86
N GLY A 17 1.91 -13.86 -1.90
CA GLY A 17 2.69 -15.05 -1.58
C GLY A 17 2.57 -15.46 -0.12
N TYR A 18 3.12 -16.62 0.22
CA TYR A 18 3.14 -17.14 1.60
C TYR A 18 4.03 -16.28 2.51
N ASP A 19 5.13 -15.76 1.96
CA ASP A 19 6.10 -14.96 2.70
C ASP A 19 5.76 -13.47 2.63
N LEU A 20 5.78 -12.81 3.79
CA LEU A 20 5.48 -11.39 3.90
C LEU A 20 6.52 -10.51 3.19
N GLU A 21 7.79 -10.91 3.19
CA GLU A 21 8.88 -10.12 2.57
C GLU A 21 8.78 -10.11 1.04
N ASN A 22 8.32 -11.21 0.45
CA ASN A 22 8.28 -11.43 -1.00
C ASN A 22 6.85 -11.58 -1.53
N SER A 23 5.88 -10.98 -0.83
CA SER A 23 4.44 -11.17 -1.13
C SER A 23 4.04 -10.74 -2.56
N PHE A 24 4.86 -9.93 -3.24
CA PHE A 24 4.59 -9.41 -4.59
C PHE A 24 5.51 -9.98 -5.68
N ASP A 25 6.39 -10.94 -5.37
CA ASP A 25 7.41 -11.42 -6.33
C ASP A 25 6.85 -12.30 -7.43
N TRP A 26 5.65 -12.86 -7.22
CA TRP A 26 4.93 -13.65 -8.21
C TRP A 26 4.24 -12.78 -9.30
N THR A 27 4.14 -11.47 -9.07
CA THR A 27 3.53 -10.52 -10.03
C THR A 27 4.56 -9.99 -11.02
N CYS A 28 4.12 -9.67 -12.24
CA CYS A 28 5.02 -9.14 -13.26
C CYS A 28 5.37 -7.66 -13.02
N PRO A 29 6.49 -7.16 -13.57
CA PRO A 29 6.84 -5.73 -13.49
C PRO A 29 5.78 -4.79 -14.07
N GLU A 30 5.02 -5.25 -15.07
CA GLU A 30 3.95 -4.50 -15.72
C GLU A 30 2.79 -4.22 -14.76
N ASP A 31 2.43 -5.16 -13.90
CA ASP A 31 1.41 -4.97 -12.86
C ASP A 31 1.83 -3.88 -11.88
N LYS A 32 3.11 -3.88 -11.47
CA LYS A 32 3.66 -2.85 -10.57
C LYS A 32 3.64 -1.46 -11.23
N LYS A 33 3.93 -1.39 -12.53
CA LYS A 33 3.84 -0.15 -13.32
C LYS A 33 2.39 0.33 -13.42
N PHE A 34 1.46 -0.55 -13.75
CA PHE A 34 0.03 -0.23 -13.82
C PHE A 34 -0.50 0.25 -12.47
N PHE A 35 -0.14 -0.43 -11.39
CA PHE A 35 -0.48 -0.02 -10.03
C PHE A 35 0.01 1.39 -9.73
N LYS A 36 1.27 1.69 -10.09
CA LYS A 36 1.83 3.03 -9.91
C LYS A 36 1.04 4.08 -10.67
N GLU A 37 0.76 3.86 -11.95
CA GLU A 37 0.04 4.81 -12.81
C GLU A 37 -1.36 5.11 -12.27
N LYS A 38 -2.16 4.08 -11.97
CA LYS A 38 -3.54 4.25 -11.49
C LYS A 38 -3.60 4.93 -10.13
N THR A 39 -2.72 4.56 -9.21
CA THR A 39 -2.71 5.13 -7.86
C THR A 39 -2.18 6.56 -7.84
N VAL A 40 -1.27 6.96 -8.74
CA VAL A 40 -0.81 8.35 -8.84
C VAL A 40 -1.96 9.26 -9.28
N VAL A 41 -2.76 8.84 -10.25
CA VAL A 41 -3.95 9.57 -10.70
C VAL A 41 -4.97 9.71 -9.57
N ALA A 42 -5.18 8.65 -8.78
CA ALA A 42 -6.08 8.70 -7.62
C ALA A 42 -5.55 9.60 -6.49
N GLY A 43 -4.23 9.71 -6.33
CA GLY A 43 -3.57 10.59 -5.36
C GLY A 43 -3.55 10.07 -3.91
N VAL A 44 -4.43 9.11 -3.56
CA VAL A 44 -4.52 8.47 -2.24
C VAL A 44 -4.51 6.96 -2.39
N VAL A 45 -3.72 6.29 -1.56
CA VAL A 45 -3.66 4.82 -1.47
C VAL A 45 -3.95 4.40 -0.05
N ILE A 46 -4.94 3.53 0.11
CA ILE A 46 -5.28 2.89 1.39
C ILE A 46 -4.75 1.46 1.35
N MET A 47 -3.99 1.06 2.37
CA MET A 47 -3.45 -0.29 2.47
C MET A 47 -3.50 -0.80 3.91
N GLY A 48 -3.39 -2.13 4.07
CA GLY A 48 -3.29 -2.74 5.38
C GLY A 48 -1.87 -2.63 5.96
N ARG A 49 -1.77 -2.73 7.29
CA ARG A 49 -0.49 -2.76 8.01
C ARG A 49 0.52 -3.80 7.50
N LYS A 50 0.06 -5.01 7.13
CA LYS A 50 0.96 -6.05 6.60
C LYS A 50 1.54 -5.68 5.22
N THR A 51 0.71 -5.13 4.34
CA THR A 51 1.15 -4.60 3.03
C THR A 51 2.19 -3.48 3.21
N TRP A 52 1.99 -2.63 4.22
CA TRP A 52 2.97 -1.60 4.58
C TRP A 52 4.29 -2.19 5.06
N GLU A 53 4.27 -3.25 5.89
CA GLU A 53 5.48 -3.93 6.37
C GLU A 53 6.28 -4.55 5.22
N THR A 54 5.61 -5.11 4.21
CA THR A 54 6.27 -5.61 2.99
C THR A 54 6.91 -4.49 2.17
N ILE A 55 6.24 -3.35 2.00
CA ILE A 55 6.75 -2.23 1.19
C ILE A 55 7.83 -1.44 1.95
N GLY A 56 7.67 -1.26 3.26
CA GLY A 56 8.63 -0.60 4.15
C GLY A 56 8.71 0.93 4.06
N HIS A 57 8.12 1.56 3.03
CA HIS A 57 8.24 3.00 2.82
C HIS A 57 6.99 3.64 2.18
N PRO A 58 6.79 4.97 2.34
CA PRO A 58 5.73 5.70 1.64
C PRO A 58 5.84 5.55 0.12
N LEU A 59 4.71 5.43 -0.57
CA LEU A 59 4.68 5.47 -2.02
C LEU A 59 4.80 6.92 -2.49
N SER A 60 5.83 7.22 -3.28
CA SER A 60 6.08 8.57 -3.80
C SER A 60 4.87 9.16 -4.54
N ASN A 61 4.68 10.48 -4.45
CA ASN A 61 3.64 11.26 -5.10
C ASN A 61 2.18 10.94 -4.70
N ARG A 62 1.96 10.11 -3.68
CA ARG A 62 0.63 9.74 -3.18
C ARG A 62 0.57 9.85 -1.66
N LEU A 63 -0.62 10.16 -1.16
CA LEU A 63 -0.92 10.00 0.27
C LEU A 63 -1.07 8.50 0.55
N THR A 64 -0.22 7.95 1.42
CA THR A 64 -0.37 6.55 1.86
C THR A 64 -1.05 6.52 3.22
N VAL A 65 -2.19 5.85 3.29
CA VAL A 65 -3.00 5.65 4.50
C VAL A 65 -2.91 4.18 4.90
N VAL A 66 -2.37 3.91 6.09
CA VAL A 66 -2.20 2.55 6.60
C VAL A 66 -3.27 2.25 7.64
N LEU A 67 -4.09 1.23 7.38
CA LEU A 67 -5.12 0.75 8.30
C LEU A 67 -4.54 -0.30 9.25
N THR A 68 -4.78 -0.11 10.55
CA THR A 68 -4.42 -1.06 11.61
C THR A 68 -5.51 -1.15 12.67
N LYS A 69 -5.62 -2.30 13.32
CA LYS A 69 -6.53 -2.52 14.46
C LYS A 69 -5.96 -2.00 15.78
N LYS A 70 -4.65 -1.70 15.84
CA LYS A 70 -4.02 -1.18 17.05
C LYS A 70 -4.47 0.27 17.24
N SER A 71 -5.27 0.52 18.29
CA SER A 71 -5.73 1.85 18.67
C SER A 71 -4.54 2.82 18.78
N GLY A 72 -4.71 4.06 18.31
CA GLY A 72 -3.67 5.09 18.34
C GLY A 72 -2.59 4.99 17.25
N LYS A 73 -2.76 4.19 16.17
CA LYS A 73 -1.71 4.03 15.15
C LYS A 73 -2.19 4.16 13.70
N ILE A 74 -2.85 5.25 13.33
CA ILE A 74 -3.06 5.56 11.90
C ILE A 74 -1.78 6.22 11.38
N CYS A 75 -1.01 5.56 10.52
CA CYS A 75 0.05 6.26 9.77
C CYS A 75 -0.55 6.91 8.52
N ILE A 76 -0.43 8.24 8.46
CA ILE A 76 -0.67 9.05 7.28
C ILE A 76 0.69 9.61 6.87
N SER A 77 1.25 9.17 5.74
CA SER A 77 2.46 9.80 5.22
C SER A 77 2.10 10.93 4.25
N ALA A 78 2.47 12.16 4.62
CA ALA A 78 2.28 13.34 3.78
C ALA A 78 3.26 13.35 2.59
N ARG A 79 2.81 13.93 1.48
CA ARG A 79 3.61 14.11 0.27
C ARG A 79 4.94 14.82 0.61
N ALA A 80 6.04 14.13 0.36
CA ALA A 80 7.43 14.63 0.29
C ALA A 80 8.23 14.87 1.59
N SER A 81 7.73 14.56 2.78
CA SER A 81 8.53 14.68 4.02
C SER A 81 8.33 13.53 5.00
N GLY A 82 8.88 12.37 4.64
CA GLY A 82 9.79 11.58 5.49
C GLY A 82 9.39 11.08 6.88
N ILE A 83 8.17 11.26 7.40
CA ILE A 83 7.82 10.73 8.73
C ILE A 83 6.43 10.10 8.71
N CYS A 84 6.37 8.77 8.86
CA CYS A 84 5.19 8.11 9.41
C CYS A 84 5.09 8.54 10.88
N GLN A 85 4.39 9.63 11.18
CA GLN A 85 3.96 9.87 12.55
C GLN A 85 2.91 8.81 12.84
N PHE A 86 3.32 7.74 13.52
CA PHE A 86 2.39 7.09 14.44
C PHE A 86 1.98 8.20 15.40
N ALA A 87 0.72 8.61 15.39
CA ALA A 87 0.17 9.47 16.43
C ALA A 87 0.25 8.70 17.75
N ALA A 88 1.44 8.65 18.35
CA ALA A 88 1.60 8.25 19.74
C ALA A 88 0.94 9.36 20.56
N ASP A 89 0.18 8.91 21.55
CA ASP A 89 -0.36 9.74 22.62
C ASP A 89 0.72 10.65 23.23
#